data_AF-A0A3M9ZLR9-F1
#
_entry.id   AF-A0A3M9ZLR9-F1
#
_cell.length_a   1.000
_cell.length_b   1.000
_cell.length_c   1.000
_cell.angle_alpha   90.00
_cell.angle_beta   90.00
_cell.angle_gamma   90.00
#
_symmetry.space_group_name_H-M   'P 1'
#
loop_
_entity.id
_entity.type
_entity.pdbx_description
1 polymer ?
#
loop_
_entity_poly.entity_id
_entity_poly.type
_entity_poly.pdbx_seq_one_letter_code
_entity_poly.pdbx_strand_id
1 'polypeptide(L)'
;MGPSVVAGRRGIVCETRGREVCLDPPGRVGARLAFVSHAHADHLPASGTSAVSSEETRALAGARDVAIHGADGGGLEMVDAGHILGSRGLLFDDIFYTGD
;
A
#
# COMPACT_ATOMS: atom_id res chain seq x y z
N MET A 1 -4.83 -23.45 0.81
CA MET A 1 -3.66 -22.91 0.08
C MET A 1 -2.98 -21.91 1.00
N GLY A 2 -1.65 -21.93 1.07
CA GLY A 2 -0.88 -20.91 1.79
C GLY A 2 -0.84 -19.59 1.00
N PRO A 3 -0.31 -18.51 1.59
CA PRO A 3 -0.15 -17.25 0.89
C PRO A 3 0.85 -17.38 -0.27
N SER A 4 0.62 -16.61 -1.33
CA SER A 4 1.56 -16.46 -2.45
C SER A 4 2.06 -15.02 -2.51
N VAL A 5 3.36 -14.85 -2.65
CA VAL A 5 4.01 -13.53 -2.73
C VAL A 5 4.84 -13.49 -4.00
N VAL A 6 4.59 -12.49 -4.84
CA VAL A 6 5.35 -12.25 -6.07
C VAL A 6 5.94 -10.85 -5.99
N ALA A 7 7.27 -10.77 -5.92
CA ALA A 7 8.00 -9.53 -6.03
C ALA A 7 8.49 -9.34 -7.49
N GLY A 8 8.30 -8.15 -8.05
CA GLY A 8 8.77 -7.83 -9.39
C GLY A 8 8.85 -6.34 -9.65
N ARG A 9 9.09 -5.94 -10.90
CA ARG A 9 9.19 -4.52 -11.30
C ARG A 9 7.91 -3.70 -11.08
N ARG A 10 6.81 -4.32 -10.64
CA ARG A 10 5.52 -3.70 -10.38
C ARG A 10 5.17 -3.67 -8.88
N GLY A 11 6.17 -3.75 -8.01
CA GLY A 11 6.00 -3.83 -6.55
C GLY A 11 5.85 -5.27 -6.07
N ILE A 12 5.27 -5.43 -4.88
CA ILE A 12 4.99 -6.74 -4.27
C ILE A 12 3.49 -7.00 -4.38
N VAL A 13 3.11 -8.14 -4.95
CA VAL A 13 1.73 -8.61 -4.93
C VAL A 13 1.62 -9.79 -3.99
N CYS A 14 0.72 -9.69 -3.03
CA CYS A 14 0.43 -10.74 -2.07
C CYS A 14 -0.99 -11.25 -2.26
N GLU A 15 -1.14 -12.56 -2.41
CA GLU A 15 -2.42 -13.25 -2.48
C GLU A 15 -2.59 -14.18 -1.28
N THR A 16 -3.67 -14.03 -0.53
CA THR A 16 -4.00 -14.87 0.64
C THR A 16 -5.51 -14.96 0.82
N ARG A 17 -6.01 -16.17 1.09
CA ARG A 17 -7.44 -16.43 1.40
C ARG A 17 -8.43 -15.73 0.46
N GLY A 18 -8.10 -15.63 -0.82
CA GLY A 18 -8.93 -14.98 -1.86
C GLY A 18 -8.82 -13.45 -1.93
N ARG A 19 -7.90 -12.84 -1.19
CA ARG A 19 -7.56 -11.41 -1.24
C ARG A 19 -6.26 -11.22 -2.00
N GLU A 20 -6.23 -10.24 -2.90
CA GLU A 20 -5.04 -9.83 -3.64
C GLU A 20 -4.73 -8.37 -3.30
N VAL A 21 -3.57 -8.13 -2.70
CA VAL A 21 -3.11 -6.80 -2.25
C VAL A 21 -1.81 -6.44 -2.97
N CYS A 22 -1.78 -5.27 -3.60
CA CYS A 22 -0.57 -4.67 -4.16
C CYS A 22 0.08 -3.76 -3.12
N LEU A 23 1.26 -4.13 -2.65
CA LEU A 23 2.05 -3.42 -1.63
C LEU A 23 3.08 -2.54 -2.34
N ASP A 24 3.01 -1.23 -2.08
CA ASP A 24 3.83 -0.16 -2.69
C ASP A 24 3.97 -0.29 -4.22
N PRO A 25 2.85 -0.25 -4.95
CA PRO A 25 2.87 -0.41 -6.39
C PRO A 25 3.48 0.85 -7.05
N PRO A 26 4.52 0.73 -7.89
CA PRO A 26 5.17 1.85 -8.57
C PRO A 26 4.35 2.40 -9.75
N GLY A 27 3.09 1.98 -9.91
CA GLY A 27 2.28 2.29 -11.08
C GLY A 27 0.80 1.94 -10.92
N ARG A 28 0.05 2.02 -12.02
CA ARG A 28 -1.40 1.80 -12.01
C ARG A 28 -1.73 0.38 -11.54
N VAL A 29 -2.47 0.33 -10.45
CA VAL A 29 -3.10 -0.88 -9.94
C VAL A 29 -4.48 -0.97 -10.59
N GLY A 30 -4.79 -2.10 -11.22
CA GLY A 30 -6.09 -2.33 -11.86
C GLY A 30 -7.22 -2.46 -10.83
N ALA A 31 -8.04 -3.49 -10.94
CA ALA A 31 -9.10 -3.76 -9.94
C ALA A 31 -8.58 -4.34 -8.60
N ARG A 32 -7.28 -4.25 -8.33
CA ARG A 32 -6.66 -4.81 -7.11
C ARG A 32 -6.63 -3.75 -6.01
N LEU A 33 -6.66 -4.20 -4.76
CA LEU A 33 -6.50 -3.31 -3.62
C LEU A 33 -5.03 -2.88 -3.51
N ALA A 34 -4.79 -1.58 -3.54
CA ALA A 34 -3.46 -1.01 -3.36
C ALA A 34 -3.25 -0.60 -1.90
N PHE A 35 -2.04 -0.79 -1.41
CA PHE A 35 -1.57 -0.26 -0.14
C PHE A 35 -0.30 0.57 -0.39
N VAL A 36 -0.24 1.76 0.21
CA VAL A 36 0.94 2.63 0.20
C VAL A 36 1.40 2.81 1.64
N SER A 37 2.57 2.27 1.95
CA SER A 37 3.13 2.25 3.29
C SER A 37 3.51 3.66 3.77
N HIS A 38 4.18 4.44 2.90
CA HIS A 38 4.66 5.78 3.24
C HIS A 38 4.93 6.64 1.98
N ALA A 39 5.19 7.93 2.19
CA ALA A 39 5.30 8.95 1.15
C ALA A 39 6.75 9.23 0.64
N HIS A 40 7.61 8.21 0.55
CA HIS A 40 8.85 8.33 -0.20
C HIS A 40 8.61 8.20 -1.71
N ALA A 41 9.41 8.92 -2.52
CA ALA A 41 9.16 9.07 -3.95
C ALA A 41 9.23 7.73 -4.72
N ASP A 42 10.00 6.77 -4.24
CA ASP A 42 10.14 5.41 -4.77
C ASP A 42 9.00 4.47 -4.35
N HIS A 43 8.18 4.86 -3.38
CA HIS A 43 6.97 4.14 -2.95
C HIS A 43 5.67 4.79 -3.44
N LEU A 44 5.73 6.00 -4.01
CA LEU A 44 4.54 6.68 -4.50
C LEU A 44 3.96 5.99 -5.75
N PRO A 45 2.63 5.75 -5.80
CA PRO A 45 1.99 5.15 -6.95
C PRO A 45 1.78 6.18 -8.06
N ALA A 46 1.20 5.74 -9.18
CA ALA A 46 0.69 6.65 -10.20
C ALA A 46 -0.38 7.59 -9.59
N SER A 47 -0.34 8.87 -9.94
CA SER A 47 -1.34 9.86 -9.49
C SER A 47 -2.77 9.43 -9.91
N GLY A 48 -3.71 9.57 -8.99
CA GLY A 48 -5.09 9.09 -9.11
C GLY A 48 -5.30 7.64 -8.69
N THR A 49 -4.33 6.99 -8.04
CA THR A 49 -4.48 5.62 -7.52
C THR A 49 -5.36 5.61 -6.28
N SER A 50 -6.34 4.70 -6.23
CA SER A 50 -7.09 4.40 -5.02
C SER A 50 -6.31 3.41 -4.16
N ALA A 51 -5.92 3.81 -2.95
CA ALA A 51 -5.11 2.99 -2.05
C ALA A 51 -5.48 3.16 -0.58
N VAL A 52 -5.27 2.08 0.17
CA VAL A 52 -5.22 2.10 1.63
C VAL A 52 -3.92 2.76 2.04
N SER A 53 -3.99 3.80 2.85
CA SER A 53 -2.85 4.58 3.34
C SER A 53 -3.28 5.46 4.49
N SER A 54 -2.31 5.97 5.26
CA SER A 54 -2.58 6.98 6.27
C SER A 54 -3.04 8.31 5.66
N GLU A 55 -3.61 9.20 6.48
CA GLU A 55 -3.95 10.56 6.03
C GLU A 55 -2.69 11.37 5.71
N GLU A 56 -1.66 11.21 6.52
CA GLU A 56 -0.40 11.94 6.39
C GLU A 56 0.36 11.51 5.12
N THR A 57 0.38 10.21 4.79
CA THR A 57 0.95 9.71 3.52
C THR A 57 0.23 10.34 2.33
N ARG A 58 -1.11 10.43 2.36
CA ARG A 58 -1.90 11.07 1.28
C ARG A 58 -1.63 12.57 1.18
N ALA A 59 -1.53 13.27 2.31
CA ALA A 59 -1.22 14.69 2.34
C ALA A 59 0.20 14.99 1.80
N LEU A 60 1.20 14.19 2.21
CA LEU A 60 2.58 14.32 1.75
C LEU A 60 2.75 13.95 0.27
N ALA A 61 1.98 12.98 -0.23
CA ALA A 61 1.92 12.66 -1.66
C ALA A 61 1.27 13.80 -2.46
N GLY A 62 0.18 14.38 -1.94
CA GLY A 62 -0.51 15.52 -2.55
C GLY A 62 0.37 16.77 -2.66
N ALA A 63 1.23 17.01 -1.66
CA ALA A 63 2.24 18.07 -1.72
C ALA A 63 3.29 17.88 -2.82
N ARG A 64 3.34 16.70 -3.46
CA ARG A 64 4.22 16.35 -4.59
C ARG A 64 3.42 16.13 -5.90
N ASP A 65 2.20 16.65 -5.97
CA ASP A 65 1.29 16.50 -7.11
C ASP A 65 0.89 15.02 -7.42
N VAL A 66 1.03 14.14 -6.43
CA VAL A 66 0.58 12.73 -6.51
C VAL A 66 -0.71 12.58 -5.71
N ALA A 67 -1.84 12.47 -6.41
CA ALA A 67 -3.13 12.22 -5.78
C ALA A 67 -3.28 10.74 -5.42
N ILE A 68 -3.51 10.46 -4.13
CA ILE A 68 -3.91 9.13 -3.65
C ILE A 68 -5.33 9.23 -3.13
N HIS A 69 -6.26 8.49 -3.75
CA HIS A 69 -7.64 8.41 -3.29
C HIS A 69 -7.73 7.37 -2.17
N GLY A 70 -8.30 7.72 -1.02
CA GLY A 70 -8.46 6.78 0.07
C GLY A 70 -9.36 5.61 -0.34
N ALA A 71 -8.87 4.38 -0.19
CA ALA A 71 -9.66 3.17 -0.36
C ALA A 71 -10.01 2.55 1.00
N ASP A 72 -11.18 1.92 1.08
CA ASP A 72 -11.51 1.05 2.20
C ASP A 72 -10.65 -0.22 2.11
N GLY A 73 -9.96 -0.56 3.20
CA GLY A 73 -9.14 -1.75 3.29
C GLY A 73 -9.94 -3.04 3.44
N GLY A 74 -11.24 -3.01 3.73
CA GLY A 74 -12.03 -4.24 3.86
C GLY A 74 -11.60 -5.12 5.04
N GLY A 75 -11.19 -4.48 6.15
CA GLY A 75 -10.73 -5.17 7.36
C GLY A 75 -9.23 -5.48 7.40
N LEU A 76 -8.42 -4.83 6.55
CA LEU A 76 -6.97 -4.76 6.74
C LEU A 76 -6.63 -3.84 7.92
N GLU A 77 -5.61 -4.20 8.68
CA GLU A 77 -5.15 -3.41 9.81
C GLU A 77 -3.87 -2.66 9.42
N MET A 78 -3.87 -1.34 9.60
CA MET A 78 -2.66 -0.52 9.46
C MET A 78 -1.99 -0.37 10.82
N VAL A 79 -0.73 -0.77 10.90
CA VAL A 79 0.09 -0.69 12.12
C VAL A 79 1.12 0.43 11.94
N ASP A 80 1.39 1.21 12.97
CA ASP A 80 2.48 2.20 12.92
C ASP A 80 3.84 1.51 12.73
N ALA A 81 4.61 1.96 11.73
CA ALA A 81 5.91 1.39 11.37
C ALA A 81 7.11 2.25 11.81
N GLY A 82 6.90 3.50 12.27
CA GLY A 82 7.98 4.30 12.87
C GLY A 82 9.08 4.80 11.94
N HIS A 83 8.79 5.04 10.65
CA HIS A 83 9.77 5.52 9.66
C HIS A 83 9.70 7.04 9.38
N ILE A 84 8.71 7.49 8.61
CA ILE A 84 8.34 8.90 8.42
C ILE A 84 6.92 9.14 8.94
N LEU A 85 6.52 10.41 9.09
CA LEU A 85 5.15 10.75 9.48
C LEU A 85 4.14 10.06 8.55
N GLY A 86 3.23 9.29 9.13
CA GLY A 86 2.22 8.54 8.38
C GLY A 86 2.65 7.16 7.90
N SER A 87 3.88 6.71 8.19
CA SER A 87 4.33 5.37 7.80
C SER A 87 3.49 4.29 8.47
N ARG A 88 2.99 3.35 7.66
CA ARG A 88 2.20 2.21 8.12
C ARG A 88 2.75 0.91 7.55
N GLY A 89 2.80 -0.11 8.41
CA GLY A 89 2.78 -1.51 7.99
C GLY A 89 1.34 -1.96 7.77
N LEU A 90 1.17 -3.06 7.03
CA LEU A 90 -0.12 -3.68 6.77
C LEU A 90 -0.16 -5.09 7.33
N LEU A 91 -1.08 -5.33 8.26
CA LEU A 91 -1.38 -6.64 8.81
C LEU A 91 -2.66 -7.18 8.16
N PHE A 92 -2.55 -8.37 7.59
CA PHE A 92 -3.68 -9.04 6.95
C PHE A 92 -3.50 -10.56 6.96
N ASP A 93 -4.56 -11.26 7.36
CA ASP A 93 -4.48 -12.69 7.70
C ASP A 93 -3.31 -12.96 8.67
N ASP A 94 -2.33 -13.77 8.23
CA ASP A 94 -1.15 -14.12 9.01
C ASP A 94 0.13 -13.47 8.42
N ILE A 95 -0.04 -12.39 7.63
CA ILE A 95 1.03 -11.70 6.89
C ILE A 95 1.15 -10.28 7.42
N PHE A 96 2.37 -9.92 7.79
CA PHE A 96 2.71 -8.54 8.15
C PHE A 96 3.70 -7.98 7.14
N TYR A 97 3.25 -6.99 6.36
CA TYR A 97 4.11 -6.20 5.50
C TYR A 97 4.57 -4.96 6.27
N THR A 98 5.87 -4.84 6.49
CA THR A 98 6.46 -3.79 7.33
C THR A 98 6.57 -2.44 6.64
N GLY A 99 6.61 -2.42 5.30
CA GLY A 99 7.17 -1.28 4.58
C GLY A 99 8.67 -1.17 4.84
N ASP A 100 9.15 0.07 4.95
CA ASP A 100 10.53 0.44 5.26
C ASP A 100 10.80 0.62 6.76
#